data_AF-A0A537XN11-F1
#
_entry.id   AF-A0A537XN11-F1
#
_cell.length_a   1.000
_cell.length_b   1.000
_cell.length_c   1.000
_cell.angle_alpha   90.00
_cell.angle_beta   90.00
_cell.angle_gamma   90.00
#
_symmetry.space_group_name_H-M   'P 1'
#
loop_
_entity.id
_entity.type
_entity.pdbx_description
1 polymer ?
#
loop_
_entity_poly.entity_id
_entity_poly.type
_entity_poly.pdbx_seq_one_letter_code
_entity_poly.pdbx_strand_id
1 'polypeptide(L)'
;MKIFAASAFAIGLGLMGMSASQAMPMAPVNQAQATSGDVIRVAGGCGPGWHRGPYGGCRPMYNCPPGWHSGPYGRQCFRNGW
;
A
#
# COMPACT_ATOMS: atom_id res chain seq x y z
N MET A 1 -17.78 -45.48 34.74
CA MET A 1 -17.33 -45.89 33.38
C MET A 1 -18.16 -45.30 32.24
N LYS A 2 -19.48 -45.12 32.38
CA LYS A 2 -20.35 -44.59 31.29
C LYS A 2 -20.11 -43.12 30.92
N ILE A 3 -19.72 -42.29 31.89
CA ILE A 3 -19.48 -40.84 31.68
C ILE A 3 -18.19 -40.56 30.89
N PHE A 4 -17.17 -41.41 31.02
CA PHE A 4 -15.88 -41.25 30.32
C PHE A 4 -15.97 -41.58 28.82
N ALA A 5 -16.87 -42.48 28.43
CA ALA A 5 -17.09 -42.80 27.02
C ALA A 5 -17.80 -41.66 26.28
N ALA A 6 -18.73 -40.98 26.95
CA ALA A 6 -19.47 -39.86 26.37
C ALA A 6 -18.59 -38.63 26.13
N SER A 7 -17.65 -38.34 27.04
CA SER A 7 -16.71 -37.23 26.88
C SER A 7 -15.70 -37.48 25.75
N ALA A 8 -15.19 -38.71 25.60
CA ALA A 8 -14.29 -39.06 24.49
C ALA A 8 -14.97 -38.89 23.11
N PHE A 9 -16.25 -39.25 23.01
CA PHE A 9 -17.03 -39.09 21.79
C PHE A 9 -17.29 -37.62 21.45
N ALA A 10 -17.61 -36.79 22.45
CA ALA A 10 -17.82 -35.36 22.26
C ALA A 10 -16.53 -34.63 21.79
N ILE A 11 -15.38 -35.01 22.35
CA ILE A 11 -14.08 -34.46 21.95
C ILE A 11 -13.70 -34.92 20.53
N GLY A 12 -13.94 -36.18 20.20
CA GLY A 12 -13.72 -36.72 18.85
C GLY A 12 -14.54 -36.02 17.77
N LEU A 13 -15.82 -35.72 18.05
CA LEU A 13 -16.65 -34.93 17.14
C LEU A 13 -16.18 -33.47 17.02
N GLY A 14 -15.75 -32.85 18.12
CA GLY A 14 -15.27 -31.46 18.12
C GLY A 14 -14.01 -31.26 17.27
N LEU A 15 -13.10 -32.23 17.28
CA LEU A 15 -11.87 -32.19 16.48
C LEU A 15 -12.12 -32.42 14.98
N MET A 16 -13.15 -33.19 14.60
CA MET A 16 -13.53 -33.38 13.19
C MET A 16 -14.24 -32.16 12.59
N GLY A 17 -14.76 -31.25 13.41
CA GLY A 17 -15.40 -30.00 12.96
C GLY A 17 -14.43 -28.84 12.71
N MET A 18 -13.13 -29.03 12.91
CA MET A 18 -12.11 -28.00 12.65
C MET A 18 -11.95 -27.82 11.14
N SER A 19 -12.74 -26.92 10.56
CA SER A 19 -12.60 -26.55 9.15
C SER A 19 -11.23 -25.91 8.92
N ALA A 20 -10.45 -26.44 7.99
CA ALA A 20 -9.21 -25.82 7.55
C ALA A 20 -9.54 -24.46 6.95
N SER A 21 -9.20 -23.38 7.66
CA SER A 21 -9.27 -22.03 7.13
C SER A 21 -8.29 -21.93 5.96
N GLN A 22 -8.80 -22.06 4.74
CA GLN A 22 -8.04 -21.87 3.51
C GLN A 22 -7.75 -20.37 3.40
N ALA A 23 -6.52 -19.98 3.73
CA ALA A 23 -6.05 -18.63 3.40
C ALA A 23 -6.05 -18.49 1.87
N MET A 24 -6.86 -17.58 1.34
CA MET A 24 -6.85 -17.33 -0.11
C MET A 24 -5.44 -16.92 -0.54
N PRO A 25 -4.82 -17.60 -1.50
CA PRO A 25 -3.52 -17.19 -2.01
C PRO A 25 -3.66 -15.80 -2.61
N MET A 26 -2.69 -14.92 -2.31
CA MET A 26 -2.68 -13.58 -2.91
C MET A 26 -2.64 -13.73 -4.43
N ALA A 27 -3.70 -13.27 -5.09
CA ALA A 27 -3.78 -13.29 -6.54
C ALA A 27 -2.66 -12.41 -7.11
N PRO A 28 -1.99 -12.83 -8.19
CA PRO A 28 -1.00 -11.98 -8.86
C PRO A 28 -1.70 -10.72 -9.37
N VAL A 29 -1.09 -9.57 -9.08
CA VAL A 29 -1.55 -8.29 -9.63
C VAL A 29 -1.54 -8.39 -11.15
N ASN A 30 -2.72 -8.28 -11.76
CA ASN A 30 -2.84 -8.13 -13.19
C ASN A 30 -2.21 -6.77 -13.57
N GLN A 31 -1.14 -6.80 -14.37
CA GLN A 31 -0.42 -5.60 -14.80
C GLN A 31 -1.32 -4.63 -15.59
N ALA A 32 -2.34 -5.16 -16.28
CA ALA A 32 -3.35 -4.35 -16.93
C ALA A 32 -4.13 -3.52 -15.89
N GLN A 33 -4.43 -4.11 -14.72
CA GLN A 33 -5.12 -3.44 -13.62
C GLN A 33 -4.20 -2.48 -12.85
N ALA A 34 -2.89 -2.76 -12.78
CA ALA A 34 -1.89 -1.83 -12.23
C ALA A 34 -1.68 -0.58 -13.10
N THR A 35 -2.04 -0.68 -14.39
CA THR A 35 -1.98 0.43 -15.36
C THR A 35 -3.37 1.00 -15.67
N SER A 36 -4.43 0.46 -15.06
CA SER A 36 -5.79 0.99 -15.19
C SER A 36 -5.82 2.44 -14.73
N GLY A 37 -6.33 3.32 -15.59
CA GLY A 37 -6.52 4.74 -15.27
C GLY A 37 -7.43 5.00 -14.06
N ASP A 38 -8.15 3.97 -13.62
CA ASP A 38 -8.99 3.98 -12.41
C ASP A 38 -8.18 4.15 -11.11
N VAL A 39 -6.87 3.90 -11.14
CA VAL A 39 -5.96 4.08 -10.00
C VAL A 39 -4.93 5.17 -10.32
N ILE A 40 -5.13 6.35 -9.74
CA ILE A 40 -4.14 7.42 -9.80
C ILE A 40 -3.03 7.23 -8.76
N ARG A 41 -1.78 7.41 -9.18
CA ARG A 41 -0.65 7.38 -8.25
C ARG A 41 -0.63 8.65 -7.40
N VAL A 42 -0.73 8.51 -6.08
CA VAL A 42 -0.55 9.62 -5.12
C VAL A 42 0.81 10.29 -5.37
N ALA A 43 0.81 11.60 -5.57
CA ALA A 43 2.03 12.36 -5.87
C ALA A 43 2.81 11.86 -7.11
N GLY A 44 2.12 11.29 -8.11
CA GLY A 44 2.78 10.64 -9.25
C GLY A 44 3.59 9.41 -8.84
N GLY A 45 3.32 8.82 -7.67
CA GLY A 45 4.03 7.65 -7.13
C GLY A 45 5.21 8.00 -6.24
N CYS A 46 5.41 9.28 -5.88
CA CYS A 46 6.49 9.72 -5.00
C CYS A 46 6.13 9.72 -3.52
N GLY A 47 4.86 9.50 -3.18
CA GLY A 47 4.36 9.47 -1.79
C GLY A 47 4.06 10.86 -1.21
N PRO A 48 3.48 10.91 0.01
CA PRO A 48 3.08 12.17 0.65
C PRO A 48 4.26 13.14 0.85
N GLY A 49 4.07 14.42 0.50
CA GLY A 49 5.08 15.47 0.63
C GLY A 49 6.06 15.58 -0.54
N TRP A 50 5.94 14.70 -1.53
CA TRP A 50 6.77 14.68 -2.74
C TRP A 50 5.90 14.84 -3.98
N HIS A 51 6.52 15.11 -5.13
CA HIS A 51 5.88 15.10 -6.44
C HIS A 51 6.85 14.59 -7.50
N ARG A 52 6.31 14.01 -8.58
CA ARG A 52 7.10 13.58 -9.73
C ARG A 52 7.50 14.79 -10.58
N GLY A 53 8.80 15.00 -10.76
CA GLY A 53 9.33 16.05 -11.61
C GLY A 53 9.36 15.68 -13.10
N PRO A 54 9.74 16.62 -13.98
CA PRO A 54 9.73 16.44 -15.44
C PRO A 54 10.57 15.24 -15.94
N TYR A 55 11.66 14.93 -15.23
CA TYR A 55 12.56 13.83 -15.56
C TYR A 55 12.23 12.52 -14.81
N GLY A 56 11.01 12.38 -14.28
CA GLY A 56 10.55 11.17 -13.58
C GLY A 56 11.07 11.01 -12.14
N GLY A 57 12.01 11.83 -11.69
CA GLY A 57 12.51 11.81 -10.30
C GLY A 57 11.54 12.44 -9.30
N CYS A 58 11.56 11.94 -8.06
CA CYS A 58 10.76 12.47 -6.95
C CYS A 58 11.40 13.69 -6.30
N ARG A 59 10.61 14.74 -6.04
CA ARG A 59 11.08 16.01 -5.47
C ARG A 59 10.15 16.50 -4.35
N PRO A 60 10.65 17.21 -3.32
CA PRO A 60 9.79 17.74 -2.26
C PRO A 60 8.77 18.74 -2.80
N MET A 61 7.54 18.73 -2.27
CA MET A 61 6.45 19.63 -2.69
C MET A 61 6.65 21.06 -2.17
N TYR A 62 7.19 21.20 -0.95
CA TYR A 62 7.47 22.48 -0.28
C TYR A 62 8.95 22.60 0.06
N ASN A 63 9.79 22.61 -0.97
CA ASN A 63 11.25 22.77 -0.78
C ASN A 63 11.63 24.25 -0.51
N CYS A 64 10.84 25.20 -1.00
CA CYS A 64 11.20 26.62 -0.98
C CYS A 64 10.28 27.46 -0.09
N PRO A 65 10.81 28.50 0.58
CA PRO A 65 10.02 29.47 1.33
C PRO A 65 9.11 30.31 0.40
N PRO A 66 8.07 30.98 0.95
CA PRO A 66 7.21 31.87 0.18
C PRO A 66 8.00 32.93 -0.59
N GLY A 67 7.62 33.18 -1.85
CA GLY A 67 8.35 34.10 -2.73
C GLY A 67 9.56 33.47 -3.45
N TRP A 68 9.69 32.15 -3.42
CA TRP A 68 10.71 31.40 -4.17
C TRP A 68 10.06 30.25 -4.95
N HIS A 69 10.67 29.85 -6.06
CA HIS A 69 10.26 28.68 -6.84
C HIS A 69 11.38 27.65 -6.87
N SER A 70 10.98 26.39 -6.97
CA SER A 70 11.91 25.27 -7.08
C SER A 70 12.54 25.27 -8.47
N GLY A 71 13.86 25.29 -8.52
CA GLY A 71 14.60 25.20 -9.77
C GLY A 71 14.70 23.78 -10.33
N PRO A 72 15.50 23.61 -11.40
CA PRO A 72 15.84 22.29 -11.92
C PRO A 72 16.40 21.43 -10.78
N TYR A 73 15.85 20.25 -10.55
CA TYR A 73 16.30 19.39 -9.46
C TYR A 73 15.34 19.38 -8.25
N GLY A 74 14.66 20.51 -7.99
CA GLY A 74 14.14 20.78 -6.65
C GLY A 74 15.24 20.87 -5.59
N ARG A 75 16.49 21.14 -6.01
CA ARG A 75 17.68 21.24 -5.15
C ARG A 75 18.07 22.67 -4.80
N GLN A 76 17.59 23.62 -5.59
CA GLN A 76 17.89 25.03 -5.47
C GLN A 76 16.58 25.80 -5.53
N CYS A 77 16.46 26.80 -4.66
CA CYS A 77 15.38 27.76 -4.70
C CYS A 77 15.85 29.00 -5.44
N PHE A 78 15.01 29.47 -6.36
CA PHE A 78 15.22 30.71 -7.09
C PHE A 78 14.17 31.73 -6.61
N ARG A 79 14.60 32.95 -6.30
CA ARG A 79 13.68 33.98 -5.84
C ARG A 79 12.69 34.26 -6.97
N ASN A 80 11.42 34.35 -6.64
CA ASN A 80 10.39 34.81 -7.58
C ASN A 80 10.71 36.28 -7.84
N GLY A 81 11.37 36.53 -8.96
CA GLY A 81 11.66 37.87 -9.45
C GLY A 81 10.38 38.51 -9.96
N TRP A 82 10.26 39.80 -9.70
CA TRP A 82 9.36 40.71 -10.38
C TRP A 82 9.79 40.87 -11.83
#